data_AF-A0AAD4RXC9-F1
#
_entry.id   AF-A0AAD4RXC9-F1
#
_cell.length_a   1.000
_cell.length_b   1.000
_cell.length_c   1.000
_cell.angle_alpha   90.00
_cell.angle_beta   90.00
_cell.angle_gamma   90.00
#
_symmetry.space_group_name_H-M   'P 1'
#
loop_
_entity.id
_entity.type
_entity.pdbx_description
1 polymer ?
#
loop_
_entity_poly.entity_id
_entity_poly.type
_entity_poly.pdbx_seq_one_letter_code
_entity_poly.pdbx_strand_id
1 'polypeptide(L)'
;MAAMFGGIVGQEVMKACSGKFHPLYQFFYFDSLESLPTEPLDASDLKPQNSRYDARISVFGSKIQKKLEDAKVFMVGSGALGCEFLKNLALTGVCCNQQGKLTITDDDVIEKSNLSRQFLLRDWNIGQGKSTVAASAASSINPSLHVEALQNRASPETENVFNDAFWENLEVVINALDNVNARMYMDQRCLYIQKPLLESGTLGAYISECYV
;
A
#
# COMPACT_ATOMS: atom_id res chain seq x y z
N MET A 1 10.49 -5.39 -2.62
CA MET A 1 11.75 -5.34 -3.41
C MET A 1 11.59 -4.69 -4.78
N ALA A 2 10.79 -5.22 -5.70
CA ALA A 2 10.72 -4.68 -7.07
C ALA A 2 10.33 -3.19 -7.15
N ALA A 3 9.36 -2.74 -6.34
CA ALA A 3 8.97 -1.32 -6.29
C ALA A 3 10.13 -0.40 -5.85
N MET A 4 10.85 -0.78 -4.80
CA MET A 4 12.01 -0.03 -4.28
C MET A 4 13.12 0.09 -5.33
N PHE A 5 13.59 -1.05 -5.87
CA PHE A 5 14.64 -1.04 -6.89
C PHE A 5 14.18 -0.34 -8.16
N GLY A 6 12.93 -0.53 -8.59
CA GLY A 6 12.35 0.16 -9.73
C GLY A 6 12.36 1.68 -9.57
N GLY A 7 12.03 2.19 -8.39
CA GLY A 7 12.11 3.60 -8.07
C GLY A 7 13.54 4.14 -8.09
N ILE A 8 14.49 3.43 -7.46
CA ILE A 8 15.92 3.81 -7.45
C ILE A 8 16.48 3.83 -8.87
N VAL A 9 16.32 2.73 -9.62
CA VAL A 9 16.82 2.61 -10.99
C VAL A 9 16.16 3.64 -11.91
N GLY A 10 14.85 3.85 -11.78
CA GLY A 10 14.13 4.89 -12.52
C GLY A 10 14.72 6.27 -12.26
N GLN A 11 15.05 6.59 -11.01
CA GLN A 11 15.71 7.84 -10.66
C GLN A 11 17.13 7.92 -11.24
N GLU A 12 17.93 6.85 -11.20
CA GLU A 12 19.27 6.83 -11.81
C GLU A 12 19.24 7.08 -13.32
N VAL A 13 18.24 6.53 -14.02
CA VAL A 13 18.01 6.82 -15.45
C VAL A 13 17.77 8.31 -15.66
N MET A 14 16.93 8.94 -14.82
CA MET A 14 16.68 10.38 -14.90
C MET A 14 17.94 11.21 -14.64
N LYS A 15 18.79 10.81 -13.68
CA LYS A 15 20.08 11.47 -13.42
C LYS A 15 21.00 11.38 -14.63
N ALA A 16 21.12 10.21 -15.24
CA ALA A 16 21.95 9.98 -16.42
C ALA A 16 21.50 10.81 -17.63
N CYS A 17 20.19 10.89 -17.88
CA CYS A 17 19.65 11.62 -19.03
C CYS A 17 19.64 13.14 -18.83
N SER A 18 19.54 13.63 -17.60
CA SER A 18 19.40 15.07 -17.30
C SER A 18 20.69 15.75 -16.83
N GLY A 19 21.67 14.98 -16.35
CA GLY A 19 22.85 15.53 -15.66
C GLY A 19 22.54 16.17 -14.31
N LYS A 20 21.33 15.95 -13.76
CA LYS A 20 20.89 16.52 -12.48
C LYS A 20 20.99 15.49 -11.35
N PHE A 21 21.38 15.96 -10.16
CA PHE A 21 21.67 15.17 -8.95
C PHE A 21 22.92 14.30 -9.05
N HIS A 22 23.40 13.82 -7.89
CA HIS A 22 24.55 12.93 -7.83
C HIS A 22 24.11 11.47 -8.06
N PRO A 23 24.70 10.75 -9.04
CA PRO A 23 24.38 9.35 -9.28
C PRO A 23 24.94 8.45 -8.18
N LEU A 24 24.39 7.25 -8.06
CA LEU A 24 25.02 6.19 -7.28
C LEU A 24 26.38 5.83 -7.91
N TYR A 25 27.40 5.67 -7.06
CA TYR A 25 28.77 5.38 -7.51
C TYR A 25 29.40 4.27 -6.67
N GLN A 26 29.53 3.03 -7.13
CA GLN A 26 29.00 2.40 -8.35
C GLN A 26 28.07 1.23 -8.02
N PHE A 27 28.25 0.64 -6.84
CA PHE A 27 27.51 -0.52 -6.37
C PHE A 27 26.56 -0.10 -5.27
N PHE A 28 25.34 -0.63 -5.32
CA PHE A 28 24.34 -0.47 -4.28
C PHE A 28 23.85 -1.86 -3.89
N TYR A 29 24.19 -2.28 -2.68
CA TYR A 29 23.73 -3.52 -2.08
C TYR A 29 22.67 -3.19 -1.03
N PHE A 30 21.58 -3.96 -1.04
CA PHE A 30 20.50 -3.81 -0.09
C PHE A 30 19.88 -5.18 0.18
N ASP A 31 19.60 -5.43 1.45
CA ASP A 31 18.79 -6.54 1.92
C ASP A 31 17.76 -6.02 2.93
N SER A 32 16.77 -6.86 3.19
CA SER A 32 15.80 -6.65 4.27
C SER A 32 15.56 -8.00 4.93
N LEU A 33 16.65 -8.56 5.47
CA LEU A 33 16.62 -9.87 6.13
C LEU A 33 15.73 -9.84 7.38
N GLU A 34 15.53 -8.68 7.99
CA GLU A 34 14.61 -8.45 9.12
C GLU A 34 13.14 -8.68 8.74
N SER A 35 12.80 -8.65 7.44
CA SER A 35 11.47 -9.01 6.97
C SER A 35 11.22 -10.52 7.02
N LEU A 36 12.26 -11.35 7.15
CA LEU A 36 12.09 -12.80 7.18
C LEU A 36 11.35 -13.24 8.45
N PRO A 37 10.60 -14.35 8.39
CA PRO A 37 9.91 -14.87 9.56
C PRO A 37 10.91 -15.22 10.67
N THR A 38 10.59 -14.83 11.90
CA THR A 38 11.42 -15.13 13.08
C THR A 38 11.35 -16.61 13.47
N GLU A 39 10.20 -17.24 13.23
CA GLU A 39 10.00 -18.67 13.46
C GLU A 39 10.52 -19.48 12.27
N PRO A 40 11.17 -20.64 12.52
CA PRO A 40 11.68 -21.48 11.46
C PRO A 40 10.54 -21.98 10.55
N LEU A 41 10.79 -21.95 9.24
CA LEU A 41 9.84 -22.41 8.23
C LEU A 41 10.01 -23.90 7.96
N ASP A 42 8.89 -24.62 7.87
CA ASP A 42 8.90 -26.02 7.46
C ASP A 42 9.18 -26.12 5.96
N ALA A 43 9.99 -27.10 5.53
CA ALA A 43 10.27 -27.32 4.11
C ALA A 43 9.00 -27.59 3.27
N SER A 44 7.92 -28.07 3.90
CA SER A 44 6.62 -28.21 3.25
C SER A 44 5.96 -26.88 2.94
N ASP A 45 6.18 -25.85 3.76
CA ASP A 45 5.55 -24.53 3.61
C ASP A 45 6.14 -23.74 2.45
N LEU A 46 7.37 -24.08 2.03
CA LEU A 46 8.11 -23.44 0.94
C LEU A 46 7.82 -24.06 -0.43
N LYS A 47 7.04 -25.15 -0.48
CA LYS A 47 6.75 -25.84 -1.74
C LYS A 47 5.84 -24.99 -2.64
N PRO A 48 6.11 -24.95 -3.96
CA PRO A 48 5.20 -24.32 -4.93
C PRO A 48 3.80 -24.92 -4.83
N GLN A 49 2.78 -24.07 -4.92
CA GLN A 49 1.37 -24.45 -4.84
C GLN A 49 0.65 -24.26 -6.18
N ASN A 50 1.39 -23.98 -7.27
CA ASN A 50 0.84 -23.58 -8.56
C ASN A 50 -0.01 -22.31 -8.41
N SER A 51 0.47 -21.40 -7.58
CA SER A 51 -0.15 -20.11 -7.28
C SER A 51 0.66 -18.98 -7.90
N ARG A 52 0.00 -17.86 -8.21
CA ARG A 52 0.68 -16.61 -8.60
C ARG A 52 1.64 -16.08 -7.52
N TYR A 53 1.56 -16.60 -6.29
CA TYR A 53 2.40 -16.21 -5.16
C TYR A 53 3.58 -17.16 -4.89
N ASP A 54 3.84 -18.16 -5.74
CA ASP A 54 4.86 -19.19 -5.50
C ASP A 54 6.26 -18.62 -5.19
N ALA A 55 6.67 -17.56 -5.90
CA ALA A 55 7.96 -16.89 -5.63
C ALA A 55 8.04 -16.20 -4.25
N ARG A 56 6.89 -15.80 -3.69
CA ARG A 56 6.82 -15.26 -2.31
C ARG A 56 6.76 -16.39 -1.30
N ILE A 57 5.97 -17.44 -1.60
CA ILE A 57 5.86 -18.64 -0.77
C ILE A 57 7.24 -19.29 -0.58
N SER A 58 8.10 -19.31 -1.58
CA SER A 58 9.46 -19.83 -1.45
C SER A 58 10.37 -19.04 -0.49
N VAL A 59 9.99 -17.83 -0.10
CA VAL A 59 10.75 -16.96 0.83
C VAL A 59 10.10 -16.91 2.21
N PHE A 60 8.78 -16.70 2.27
CA PHE A 60 8.04 -16.48 3.52
C PHE A 60 7.21 -17.69 3.99
N GLY A 61 7.05 -18.69 3.13
CA GLY A 61 6.18 -19.84 3.38
C GLY A 61 4.70 -19.57 3.14
N SER A 62 3.96 -20.64 2.86
CA SER A 62 2.53 -20.59 2.54
C SER A 62 1.66 -20.17 3.72
N LYS A 63 2.07 -20.45 4.96
CA LYS A 63 1.37 -20.03 6.17
C LYS A 63 1.27 -18.51 6.29
N ILE A 64 2.36 -17.78 5.98
CA ILE A 64 2.36 -16.32 5.99
C ILE A 64 1.60 -15.76 4.80
N GLN A 65 1.77 -16.35 3.62
CA GLN A 65 0.99 -15.97 2.46
C GLN A 65 -0.53 -16.04 2.74
N LYS A 66 -0.99 -17.10 3.42
CA LYS A 66 -2.38 -17.21 3.87
C LYS A 66 -2.78 -16.10 4.86
N LYS A 67 -1.94 -15.77 5.84
CA LYS A 67 -2.20 -14.65 6.76
C LYS A 67 -2.37 -13.32 6.01
N LEU A 68 -1.54 -13.05 5.01
CA LEU A 68 -1.68 -11.86 4.17
C LEU A 68 -3.02 -11.86 3.42
N GLU A 69 -3.41 -13.00 2.85
CA GLU A 69 -4.66 -13.13 2.11
C GLU A 69 -5.91 -12.95 2.98
N ASP A 70 -5.86 -13.38 4.24
CA ASP A 70 -6.95 -13.26 5.22
C ASP A 70 -7.00 -11.87 5.90
N ALA A 71 -5.99 -11.02 5.68
CA ALA A 71 -5.83 -9.76 6.40
C ALA A 71 -6.96 -8.75 6.16
N LYS A 72 -7.23 -7.92 7.18
CA LYS A 72 -8.20 -6.82 7.11
C LYS A 72 -7.49 -5.48 7.25
N VAL A 73 -7.44 -4.73 6.15
CA VAL A 73 -6.60 -3.54 5.99
C VAL A 73 -7.46 -2.32 5.75
N PHE A 74 -7.14 -1.21 6.41
CA PHE A 74 -7.69 0.11 6.09
C PHE A 74 -6.60 1.01 5.51
N MET A 75 -6.79 1.49 4.29
CA MET A 75 -5.87 2.42 3.63
C MET A 75 -6.51 3.80 3.47
N VAL A 76 -5.83 4.83 3.95
CA VAL A 76 -6.33 6.21 3.93
C VAL A 76 -5.52 7.03 2.94
N GLY A 77 -6.18 7.45 1.86
CA GLY A 77 -5.58 8.12 0.72
C GLY A 77 -5.34 7.16 -0.44
N SER A 78 -5.64 7.64 -1.64
CA SER A 78 -5.49 6.93 -2.91
C SER A 78 -4.67 7.76 -3.93
N GLY A 79 -3.87 8.70 -3.41
CA GLY A 79 -2.95 9.54 -4.18
C GLY A 79 -1.74 8.78 -4.73
N ALA A 80 -0.59 9.44 -4.85
CA ALA A 80 0.62 8.84 -5.45
C ALA A 80 1.08 7.58 -4.69
N LEU A 81 1.25 7.72 -3.36
CA LEU A 81 1.59 6.60 -2.48
C LEU A 81 0.46 5.56 -2.45
N GLY A 82 -0.80 5.99 -2.36
CA GLY A 82 -1.95 5.10 -2.33
C GLY A 82 -2.03 4.20 -3.58
N CYS A 83 -1.74 4.74 -4.76
CA CYS A 83 -1.67 3.94 -6.00
C CYS A 83 -0.58 2.86 -5.95
N GLU A 84 0.61 3.22 -5.45
CA GLU A 84 1.74 2.29 -5.30
C GLU A 84 1.46 1.21 -4.27
N PHE A 85 0.91 1.57 -3.11
CA PHE A 85 0.53 0.64 -2.06
C PHE A 85 -0.58 -0.29 -2.53
N LEU A 86 -1.61 0.23 -3.19
CA LEU A 86 -2.71 -0.58 -3.67
C LEU A 86 -2.26 -1.62 -4.71
N LYS A 87 -1.38 -1.24 -5.64
CA LYS A 87 -0.71 -2.18 -6.55
C LYS A 87 0.08 -3.23 -5.77
N ASN A 88 0.86 -2.82 -4.77
CA ASN A 88 1.64 -3.75 -3.96
C ASN A 88 0.73 -4.74 -3.21
N LEU A 89 -0.33 -4.28 -2.55
CA LEU A 89 -1.32 -5.12 -1.87
C LEU A 89 -1.96 -6.14 -2.83
N ALA A 90 -2.36 -5.69 -4.02
CA ALA A 90 -2.92 -6.56 -5.05
C ALA A 90 -1.92 -7.63 -5.53
N LEU A 91 -0.66 -7.24 -5.78
CA LEU A 91 0.41 -8.17 -6.20
C LEU A 91 0.88 -9.07 -5.05
N THR A 92 0.71 -8.64 -3.80
CA THR A 92 1.05 -9.42 -2.60
C THR A 92 -0.03 -10.38 -2.16
N GLY A 93 -1.21 -10.28 -2.77
CA GLY A 93 -2.34 -11.11 -2.39
C GLY A 93 -2.93 -10.71 -1.04
N VAL A 94 -2.63 -9.50 -0.55
CA VAL A 94 -3.22 -9.03 0.69
C VAL A 94 -4.73 -8.86 0.49
N CYS A 95 -5.53 -9.30 1.46
CA CYS A 95 -6.99 -9.28 1.39
C CYS A 95 -7.60 -10.06 0.21
N CYS A 96 -6.92 -11.11 -0.29
CA CYS A 96 -7.34 -11.86 -1.48
C CYS A 96 -8.03 -13.21 -1.19
N ASN A 97 -8.31 -13.52 0.08
CA ASN A 97 -9.12 -14.68 0.48
C ASN A 97 -10.44 -14.22 1.12
N GLN A 98 -11.38 -15.15 1.30
CA GLN A 98 -12.76 -14.86 1.73
C GLN A 98 -12.88 -14.07 3.04
N GLN A 99 -11.90 -14.19 3.94
CA GLN A 99 -11.88 -13.46 5.23
C GLN A 99 -11.21 -12.09 5.13
N GLY A 100 -10.43 -11.89 4.08
CA GLY A 100 -9.69 -10.67 3.83
C GLY A 100 -10.60 -9.54 3.35
N LYS A 101 -10.25 -8.32 3.76
CA LYS A 101 -10.98 -7.12 3.34
C LYS A 101 -10.04 -5.92 3.32
N LEU A 102 -9.98 -5.24 2.19
CA LEU A 102 -9.33 -3.95 2.05
C LEU A 102 -10.41 -2.86 1.98
N THR A 103 -10.41 -1.94 2.93
CA THR A 103 -11.17 -0.69 2.79
C THR A 103 -10.20 0.41 2.40
N ILE A 104 -10.52 1.15 1.34
CA ILE A 104 -9.76 2.34 0.91
C ILE A 104 -10.67 3.56 0.97
N THR A 105 -10.19 4.68 1.49
CA THR A 105 -10.94 5.94 1.46
C THR A 105 -10.12 7.12 0.95
N ASP A 106 -10.76 7.99 0.18
CA ASP A 106 -10.20 9.24 -0.34
C ASP A 106 -11.36 10.13 -0.77
N ASP A 107 -11.45 11.35 -0.24
CA ASP A 107 -12.53 12.30 -0.55
C ASP A 107 -12.27 13.19 -1.77
N ASP A 108 -11.10 13.05 -2.40
CA ASP A 108 -10.79 13.80 -3.60
C ASP A 108 -11.31 13.14 -4.89
N VAL A 109 -11.45 13.98 -5.91
CA VAL A 109 -11.67 13.59 -7.30
C VAL A 109 -10.39 13.65 -8.12
N ILE A 110 -10.38 12.95 -9.24
CA ILE A 110 -9.22 12.85 -10.12
C ILE A 110 -9.04 14.14 -10.93
N GLU A 111 -7.84 14.68 -10.90
CA GLU A 111 -7.41 15.82 -11.71
C GLU A 111 -6.29 15.46 -12.68
N LYS A 112 -6.16 16.23 -13.77
CA LYS A 112 -5.08 16.05 -14.77
C LYS A 112 -3.67 16.09 -14.14
N SER A 113 -3.47 16.94 -13.14
CA SER A 113 -2.20 17.08 -12.41
C SER A 113 -1.77 15.78 -11.69
N ASN A 114 -2.75 14.94 -11.33
CA ASN A 114 -2.55 13.70 -10.58
C ASN A 114 -1.92 12.59 -11.46
N LEU A 115 -2.27 12.57 -12.75
CA LEU A 115 -1.90 11.50 -13.69
C LEU A 115 -0.39 11.33 -13.89
N SER A 116 0.40 12.37 -13.56
CA SER A 116 1.87 12.33 -13.59
C SER A 116 2.50 11.31 -12.64
N ARG A 117 1.78 10.95 -11.56
CA ARG A 117 2.33 10.13 -10.45
C ARG A 117 1.33 9.14 -9.85
N GLN A 118 0.06 9.17 -10.28
CA GLN A 118 -1.01 8.29 -9.81
C GLN A 118 -1.38 7.33 -10.94
N PHE A 119 -0.50 6.36 -11.20
CA PHE A 119 -0.54 5.53 -12.41
C PHE A 119 -1.71 4.55 -12.48
N LEU A 120 -2.55 4.41 -11.44
CA LEU A 120 -3.80 3.65 -11.52
C LEU A 120 -4.92 4.46 -12.18
N LEU A 121 -4.75 5.77 -12.30
CA LEU A 121 -5.73 6.70 -12.84
C LEU A 121 -5.47 6.97 -14.32
N ARG A 122 -6.51 7.34 -15.06
CA ARG A 122 -6.44 7.64 -16.49
C ARG A 122 -7.14 8.94 -16.80
N ASP A 123 -6.82 9.54 -17.95
CA ASP A 123 -7.38 10.81 -18.39
C ASP A 123 -8.92 10.76 -18.50
N TRP A 124 -9.48 9.62 -18.93
CA TRP A 124 -10.92 9.40 -18.99
C TRP A 124 -11.61 9.22 -17.61
N ASN A 125 -10.83 9.16 -16.52
CA ASN A 125 -11.37 9.11 -15.16
C ASN A 125 -11.42 10.48 -14.47
N ILE A 126 -11.00 11.56 -15.13
CA ILE A 126 -11.03 12.91 -14.54
C ILE A 126 -12.44 13.25 -14.04
N GLY A 127 -12.52 13.79 -12.82
CA GLY A 127 -13.76 14.12 -12.11
C GLY A 127 -14.43 12.96 -11.36
N GLN A 128 -13.96 11.72 -11.53
CA GLN A 128 -14.42 10.57 -10.73
C GLN A 128 -13.69 10.52 -9.39
N GLY A 129 -14.26 9.85 -8.38
CA GLY A 129 -13.62 9.67 -7.07
C GLY A 129 -12.35 8.83 -7.16
N LYS A 130 -11.25 9.30 -6.57
CA LYS A 130 -9.93 8.65 -6.68
C LYS A 130 -9.96 7.23 -6.13
N SER A 131 -10.53 7.04 -4.93
CA SER A 131 -10.59 5.74 -4.26
C SER A 131 -11.33 4.69 -5.09
N THR A 132 -12.46 5.06 -5.69
CA THR A 132 -13.29 4.18 -6.52
C THR A 132 -12.53 3.70 -7.76
N VAL A 133 -11.88 4.62 -8.48
CA VAL A 133 -11.12 4.27 -9.70
C VAL A 133 -9.86 3.48 -9.36
N ALA A 134 -9.13 3.88 -8.31
CA ALA A 134 -7.95 3.15 -7.86
C ALA A 134 -8.29 1.72 -7.45
N ALA A 135 -9.37 1.52 -6.68
CA ALA A 135 -9.85 0.19 -6.29
C ALA A 135 -10.19 -0.68 -7.50
N SER A 136 -10.92 -0.14 -8.49
CA SER A 136 -11.25 -0.86 -9.72
C SER A 136 -10.01 -1.27 -10.52
N ALA A 137 -9.03 -0.36 -10.64
CA ALA A 137 -7.76 -0.65 -11.31
C ALA A 137 -6.98 -1.76 -10.57
N ALA A 138 -7.00 -1.75 -9.23
CA ALA A 138 -6.34 -2.77 -8.42
C ALA A 138 -7.01 -4.15 -8.51
N SER A 139 -8.34 -4.21 -8.52
CA SER A 139 -9.08 -5.44 -8.79
C SER A 139 -8.78 -6.00 -10.18
N SER A 140 -8.41 -5.14 -11.15
CA SER A 140 -7.96 -5.60 -12.47
C SER A 140 -6.56 -6.22 -12.44
N ILE A 141 -5.68 -5.79 -11.51
CA ILE A 141 -4.36 -6.40 -11.26
C ILE A 141 -4.52 -7.77 -10.58
N ASN A 142 -5.48 -7.87 -9.66
CA ASN A 142 -5.79 -9.10 -8.97
C ASN A 142 -7.30 -9.24 -8.73
N PRO A 143 -8.01 -10.06 -9.54
CA PRO A 143 -9.46 -10.27 -9.39
C PRO A 143 -9.88 -10.88 -8.05
N SER A 144 -8.95 -11.50 -7.31
CA SER A 144 -9.21 -12.02 -5.97
C SER A 144 -9.22 -10.94 -4.89
N LEU A 145 -8.81 -9.70 -5.19
CA LEU A 145 -8.74 -8.63 -4.20
C LEU A 145 -10.14 -8.21 -3.73
N HIS A 146 -10.40 -8.38 -2.43
CA HIS A 146 -11.64 -7.94 -1.79
C HIS A 146 -11.49 -6.49 -1.32
N VAL A 147 -11.81 -5.53 -2.20
CA VAL A 147 -11.67 -4.10 -1.93
C VAL A 147 -13.02 -3.36 -1.90
N GLU A 148 -13.21 -2.53 -0.88
CA GLU A 148 -14.30 -1.58 -0.73
C GLU A 148 -13.76 -0.15 -0.78
N ALA A 149 -14.29 0.66 -1.70
CA ALA A 149 -13.88 2.05 -1.87
C ALA A 149 -14.91 3.02 -1.28
N LEU A 150 -14.46 3.86 -0.37
CA LEU A 150 -15.23 4.93 0.25
C LEU A 150 -14.70 6.30 -0.20
N GLN A 151 -15.55 7.31 -0.11
CA GLN A 151 -15.20 8.70 -0.48
C GLN A 151 -15.27 9.64 0.73
N ASN A 152 -15.11 9.07 1.93
CA ASN A 152 -15.21 9.80 3.19
C ASN A 152 -13.82 10.22 3.64
N ARG A 153 -13.65 11.51 3.96
CA ARG A 153 -12.45 11.99 4.63
C ARG A 153 -12.35 11.30 5.99
N ALA A 154 -11.21 10.68 6.31
CA ALA A 154 -10.99 10.16 7.66
C ALA A 154 -10.76 11.34 8.61
N SER A 155 -11.78 11.69 9.40
CA SER A 155 -11.78 12.83 10.31
C SER A 155 -12.84 12.66 11.40
N PRO A 156 -12.84 13.50 12.46
CA PRO A 156 -13.84 13.43 13.51
C PRO A 156 -15.28 13.50 13.00
N GLU A 157 -15.52 14.19 11.88
CA GLU A 157 -16.85 14.37 11.30
C GLU A 157 -17.42 13.10 10.64
N THR A 158 -16.58 12.10 10.38
CA THR A 158 -16.98 10.86 9.68
C THR A 158 -16.88 9.61 10.56
N GLU A 159 -16.79 9.78 11.89
CA GLU A 159 -16.76 8.66 12.85
C GLU A 159 -18.04 7.82 12.84
N ASN A 160 -19.14 8.32 12.28
CA ASN A 160 -20.34 7.51 12.02
C ASN A 160 -20.11 6.45 10.94
N VAL A 161 -19.22 6.73 9.97
CA VAL A 161 -18.79 5.78 8.93
C VAL A 161 -17.68 4.90 9.46
N PHE A 162 -16.64 5.50 10.04
CA PHE A 162 -15.49 4.82 10.65
C PHE A 162 -15.71 4.64 12.16
N ASN A 163 -16.79 3.93 12.51
CA ASN A 163 -17.17 3.70 13.90
C ASN A 163 -16.30 2.63 14.58
N ASP A 164 -16.46 2.44 15.89
CA ASP A 164 -15.63 1.51 16.66
C ASP A 164 -15.66 0.08 16.11
N ALA A 165 -16.83 -0.40 15.66
CA ALA A 165 -16.95 -1.72 15.04
C ALA A 165 -16.13 -1.84 13.74
N PHE A 166 -16.02 -0.76 12.95
CA PHE A 166 -15.13 -0.74 11.79
C PHE A 166 -13.68 -0.93 12.21
N TRP A 167 -13.21 -0.13 13.18
CA TRP A 167 -11.82 -0.15 13.62
C TRP A 167 -11.41 -1.45 14.32
N GLU A 168 -12.26 -2.00 15.19
CA GLU A 168 -11.99 -3.23 15.94
C GLU A 168 -11.70 -4.41 15.00
N ASN A 169 -12.34 -4.43 13.83
CA ASN A 169 -12.20 -5.47 12.82
C ASN A 169 -10.93 -5.35 11.96
N LEU A 170 -10.13 -4.29 12.10
CA LEU A 170 -8.90 -4.09 11.33
C LEU A 170 -7.70 -4.80 11.97
N GLU A 171 -6.76 -5.24 11.14
CA GLU A 171 -5.45 -5.73 11.57
C GLU A 171 -4.36 -4.68 11.43
N VAL A 172 -4.45 -3.81 10.42
CA VAL A 172 -3.46 -2.77 10.15
C VAL A 172 -4.08 -1.60 9.39
N VAL A 173 -3.56 -0.41 9.65
CA VAL A 173 -3.92 0.83 8.98
C VAL A 173 -2.72 1.33 8.17
N ILE A 174 -2.97 1.85 6.97
CA ILE A 174 -1.94 2.34 6.07
C ILE A 174 -2.27 3.78 5.65
N ASN A 175 -1.41 4.72 6.02
CA ASN A 175 -1.54 6.11 5.61
C ASN A 175 -0.83 6.37 4.28
N ALA A 176 -1.56 7.01 3.37
CA ALA A 176 -1.09 7.56 2.10
C ALA A 176 -1.54 9.03 1.97
N LEU A 177 -1.39 9.78 3.06
CA LEU A 177 -1.89 11.14 3.25
C LEU A 177 -0.89 12.20 2.79
N ASP A 178 -1.35 13.43 2.59
CA ASP A 178 -0.50 14.56 2.15
C ASP A 178 -0.44 15.71 3.17
N ASN A 179 -1.29 15.71 4.19
CA ASN A 179 -1.37 16.75 5.19
C ASN A 179 -1.15 16.22 6.61
N VAL A 180 -0.61 17.06 7.49
CA VAL A 180 -0.21 16.69 8.85
C VAL A 180 -1.42 16.45 9.76
N ASN A 181 -2.51 17.20 9.58
CA ASN A 181 -3.70 17.09 10.43
C ASN A 181 -4.37 15.71 10.28
N ALA A 182 -4.54 15.23 9.06
CA ALA A 182 -5.08 13.89 8.82
C ALA A 182 -4.17 12.79 9.38
N ARG A 183 -2.84 12.95 9.25
CA ARG A 183 -1.88 12.00 9.85
C ARG A 183 -2.03 11.95 11.37
N MET A 184 -2.09 13.10 12.04
CA MET A 184 -2.28 13.19 13.48
C MET A 184 -3.61 12.59 13.94
N TYR A 185 -4.70 12.81 13.19
CA TYR A 185 -5.98 12.16 13.47
C TYR A 185 -5.86 10.63 13.40
N MET A 186 -5.29 10.10 12.32
CA MET A 186 -5.12 8.67 12.13
C MET A 186 -4.23 8.04 13.20
N ASP A 187 -3.13 8.70 13.55
CA ASP A 187 -2.22 8.30 14.64
C ASP A 187 -2.95 8.21 15.98
N GLN A 188 -3.69 9.25 16.37
CA GLN A 188 -4.45 9.27 17.61
C GLN A 188 -5.52 8.16 17.65
N ARG A 189 -6.22 7.91 16.54
CA ARG A 189 -7.21 6.83 16.45
C ARG A 189 -6.56 5.44 16.55
N CYS A 190 -5.44 5.22 15.87
CA CYS A 190 -4.71 3.95 15.93
C CYS A 190 -4.14 3.69 17.33
N LEU A 191 -3.62 4.72 18.00
CA LEU A 191 -3.17 4.63 19.39
C LEU A 191 -4.32 4.27 20.35
N TYR A 192 -5.49 4.90 20.18
CA TYR A 192 -6.67 4.63 21.00
C TYR A 192 -7.18 3.19 20.84
N ILE A 193 -7.23 2.66 19.62
CA ILE A 193 -7.79 1.34 19.30
C ILE A 193 -6.70 0.24 19.27
N GLN A 194 -5.44 0.61 19.52
CA GLN A 194 -4.29 -0.29 19.52
C GLN A 194 -4.13 -1.06 18.21
N LYS A 195 -4.24 -0.34 17.08
CA LYS A 195 -4.03 -0.89 15.75
C LYS A 195 -2.68 -0.42 15.19
N PRO A 196 -1.86 -1.33 14.62
CA PRO A 196 -0.63 -0.94 13.94
C PRO A 196 -0.88 0.08 12.83
N LEU A 197 -0.03 1.09 12.72
CA LEU A 197 -0.10 2.12 11.68
C LEU A 197 1.18 2.12 10.83
N LEU A 198 0.99 1.99 9.52
CA LEU A 198 2.06 2.19 8.53
C LEU A 198 1.98 3.63 8.00
N GLU A 199 2.98 4.46 8.31
CA GLU A 199 3.03 5.87 7.89
C GLU A 199 4.14 6.11 6.88
N SER A 200 3.85 6.96 5.89
CA SER A 200 4.80 7.33 4.86
C SER A 200 4.57 8.74 4.32
N GLY A 201 5.66 9.38 3.90
CA GLY A 201 5.66 10.74 3.38
C GLY A 201 6.70 10.90 2.28
N THR A 202 6.40 11.77 1.31
CA THR A 202 7.34 12.13 0.25
C THR A 202 7.40 13.63 0.07
N LEU A 203 8.59 14.15 -0.22
CA LEU A 203 8.84 15.53 -0.60
C LEU A 203 9.89 15.57 -1.71
N GLY A 204 9.45 15.60 -2.96
CA GLY A 204 10.35 15.53 -4.11
C GLY A 204 11.12 14.20 -4.12
N ALA A 205 12.45 14.27 -4.04
CA ALA A 205 13.32 13.08 -3.98
C ALA A 205 13.52 12.53 -2.55
N TYR A 206 12.95 13.17 -1.53
CA TYR A 206 13.04 12.73 -0.14
C TYR A 206 11.83 11.88 0.25
N ILE A 207 12.08 10.84 1.03
CA ILE A 207 11.08 9.90 1.54
C ILE A 207 11.28 9.77 3.04
N SER A 208 10.19 9.69 3.79
CA SER A 208 10.18 9.29 5.20
C SER A 208 9.19 8.14 5.38
N GLU A 209 9.62 7.07 6.03
CA GLU A 209 8.77 5.96 6.45
C GLU A 209 8.88 5.82 7.97
N CYS A 210 7.74 5.72 8.65
CA CYS A 210 7.66 5.49 10.08
C CYS A 210 6.66 4.35 10.35
N TYR A 211 7.05 3.41 11.20
CA TYR A 211 6.16 2.42 11.78
C TYR A 211 5.81 2.90 13.19
N VAL A 212 4.51 3.07 13.47
CA VAL A 212 4.00 3.47 14.79
C VAL A 212 3.11 2.38 15.37
#